data_AF-A0AAV0UEL0-F1
#
_entry.id   AF-A0AAV0UEL0-F1
#
_cell.length_a   1.000
_cell.length_b   1.000
_cell.length_c   1.000
_cell.angle_alpha   90.00
_cell.angle_beta   90.00
_cell.angle_gamma   90.00
#
_symmetry.space_group_name_H-M   'P 1'
#
loop_
_entity.id
_entity.type
_entity.pdbx_description
1 polymer ?
#
loop_
_entity_poly.entity_id
_entity_poly.type
_entity_poly.pdbx_seq_one_letter_code
_entity_poly.pdbx_strand_id
1 'polypeptide(L)'
;MLGSGEAIPETLAPKISAIVTFGNPLKLTGQTIDSSSQTYASKAIEFCNMGDPVCGGGFNTMAHMMYATDGSVATAAQKAAALVQGNAGVRGNAGAQGGGSPPSNAGLQGSPGVQGGEGFQGNAGFPGNSRFSGNSGFPGFGFPR
;
A
#
# COMPACT_ATOMS: atom_id res chain seq x y z
N MET A 1 21.61 17.62 -18.02
CA MET A 1 21.42 17.54 -16.55
C MET A 1 20.10 16.85 -16.31
N LEU A 2 20.09 15.77 -15.53
CA LEU A 2 18.84 15.16 -15.06
C LEU A 2 18.14 16.19 -14.18
N GLY A 3 16.84 16.41 -14.40
CA GLY A 3 16.10 17.47 -13.72
C GLY A 3 16.22 17.37 -12.20
N SER A 4 16.50 18.49 -11.52
CA SER A 4 16.44 18.58 -10.07
C SER A 4 15.07 19.12 -9.66
N GLY A 5 14.40 18.43 -8.74
CA GLY A 5 13.21 18.94 -8.05
C GLY A 5 13.58 19.60 -6.73
N GLU A 6 12.73 20.50 -6.24
CA GLU A 6 12.83 20.99 -4.87
C GLU A 6 12.45 19.90 -3.87
N ALA A 7 13.06 19.95 -2.69
CA ALA A 7 12.70 19.06 -1.60
C ALA A 7 11.26 19.34 -1.15
N ILE A 8 10.50 18.27 -0.90
CA ILE A 8 9.15 18.39 -0.34
C ILE A 8 9.26 18.95 1.09
N PRO A 9 8.57 20.05 1.43
CA PRO A 9 8.56 20.58 2.78
C PRO A 9 8.10 19.55 3.81
N GLU A 10 8.71 19.52 4.99
CA GLU A 10 8.37 18.58 6.06
C GLU A 10 6.89 18.64 6.48
N THR A 11 6.28 19.82 6.38
CA THR A 11 4.85 20.02 6.67
C THR A 11 3.91 19.30 5.69
N LEU A 12 4.39 18.94 4.51
CA LEU A 12 3.65 18.19 3.50
C LEU A 12 3.93 16.69 3.57
N ALA A 13 5.05 16.26 4.16
CA ALA A 13 5.42 14.84 4.24
C ALA A 13 4.32 13.95 4.86
N PRO A 14 3.60 14.35 5.94
CA PRO A 14 2.50 13.55 6.48
C PRO A 14 1.31 13.37 5.53
N LYS A 15 1.16 14.25 4.53
CA LYS A 15 0.08 14.17 3.54
C LYS A 15 0.40 13.19 2.41
N ILE A 16 1.64 12.73 2.30
CA ILE A 16 2.06 11.77 1.29
C ILE A 16 1.70 10.36 1.78
N SER A 17 0.87 9.68 1.00
CA SER A 17 0.44 8.31 1.30
C SER A 17 1.27 7.26 0.58
N ALA A 18 1.80 7.57 -0.60
CA ALA A 18 2.59 6.65 -1.42
C ALA A 18 3.59 7.42 -2.28
N ILE A 19 4.76 6.84 -2.52
CA ILE A 19 5.74 7.30 -3.51
C ILE A 19 6.03 6.12 -4.42
N VAL A 20 5.79 6.29 -5.71
CA VAL A 20 6.00 5.26 -6.71
C VAL A 20 7.14 5.69 -7.63
N THR A 21 8.11 4.82 -7.86
CA THR A 21 9.16 5.04 -8.85
C THR A 21 9.26 3.85 -9.81
N PHE A 22 9.65 4.14 -11.05
CA PHE A 22 9.94 3.17 -12.09
C PHE A 22 11.36 3.45 -12.60
N GLY A 23 12.22 2.44 -12.60
CA GLY A 23 13.60 2.59 -13.09
C GLY A 23 14.42 3.57 -12.24
N ASN A 24 14.28 3.54 -10.91
CA ASN A 24 14.98 4.46 -10.01
C ASN A 24 16.52 4.30 -10.08
N PRO A 25 17.28 5.34 -10.49
CA PRO A 25 18.73 5.30 -10.55
C PRO A 25 19.43 5.08 -9.20
N LEU A 26 18.78 5.41 -8.08
CA LEU A 26 19.35 5.21 -6.74
C LEU A 26 19.76 3.76 -6.50
N LYS A 27 19.09 2.79 -7.12
CA LYS A 27 19.49 1.39 -6.99
C LYS A 27 20.88 1.08 -7.55
N LEU A 28 21.36 1.83 -8.53
CA LEU A 28 22.74 1.68 -9.04
C LEU A 28 23.79 2.07 -8.00
N THR A 29 23.45 2.95 -7.07
CA THR A 29 24.32 3.31 -5.94
C THR A 29 24.03 2.49 -4.68
N GLY A 30 23.26 1.40 -4.81
CA GLY A 30 22.88 0.53 -3.71
C GLY A 30 21.85 1.14 -2.76
N GLN A 31 21.18 2.22 -3.17
CA GLN A 31 20.20 2.93 -2.37
C GLN A 31 18.77 2.69 -2.88
N THR A 32 17.83 2.81 -1.96
CA THR A 32 16.40 2.82 -2.20
C THR A 32 15.81 4.05 -1.51
N ILE A 33 14.57 4.40 -1.81
CA ILE A 33 13.86 5.42 -1.04
C ILE A 33 13.74 4.96 0.42
N ASP A 34 13.58 3.66 0.63
CA ASP A 34 13.53 3.01 1.93
C ASP A 34 14.82 3.20 2.75
N SER A 35 15.99 2.93 2.16
CA SER A 35 17.27 3.12 2.84
C SER A 35 17.63 4.59 3.05
N SER A 36 17.16 5.48 2.16
CA SER A 36 17.58 6.88 2.12
C SER A 36 16.60 7.84 2.80
N SER A 37 15.42 7.36 3.21
CA SER A 37 14.43 8.19 3.92
C SER A 37 13.56 7.37 4.87
N GLN A 38 13.76 7.54 6.17
CA GLN A 38 12.88 6.95 7.20
C GLN A 38 11.43 7.46 7.09
N THR A 39 11.24 8.71 6.66
CA THR A 39 9.92 9.33 6.51
C THR A 39 9.08 8.65 5.42
N TYR A 40 9.73 8.19 4.36
CA TYR A 40 9.08 7.68 3.15
C TYR A 40 9.20 6.17 2.96
N ALA A 41 10.08 5.52 3.71
CA ALA A 41 10.36 4.08 3.67
C ALA A 41 9.11 3.20 3.57
N SER A 42 8.21 3.30 4.54
CA SER A 42 6.97 2.51 4.58
C SER A 42 5.95 2.82 3.48
N LYS A 43 6.18 3.88 2.70
CA LYS A 43 5.29 4.39 1.65
C LYS A 43 5.90 4.25 0.25
N ALA A 44 7.15 3.79 0.16
CA ALA A 44 7.88 3.68 -1.09
C ALA A 44 7.52 2.38 -1.84
N ILE A 45 7.26 2.52 -3.13
CA ILE A 45 6.98 1.42 -4.05
C ILE A 45 7.90 1.59 -5.25
N GLU A 46 8.93 0.76 -5.34
CA GLU A 46 9.99 0.92 -6.34
C GLU A 46 9.98 -0.25 -7.33
N PHE A 47 9.70 0.06 -8.58
CA PHE A 47 9.74 -0.90 -9.68
C PHE A 47 11.10 -0.84 -10.37
N CYS A 48 11.70 -2.02 -10.53
CA CYS A 48 12.89 -2.20 -11.33
C CYS A 48 12.74 -3.48 -12.14
N ASN A 49 12.57 -3.33 -13.45
CA ASN A 49 12.48 -4.46 -14.35
C ASN A 49 13.81 -5.19 -14.44
N MET A 50 13.75 -6.51 -14.63
CA MET A 50 14.95 -7.32 -14.71
C MET A 50 15.77 -6.92 -15.95
N GLY A 51 17.03 -6.59 -15.72
CA GLY A 51 17.95 -6.16 -16.77
C GLY A 51 17.85 -4.68 -17.14
N ASP A 52 17.02 -3.88 -16.47
CA ASP A 52 16.98 -2.43 -16.66
C ASP A 52 18.36 -1.81 -16.34
N PRO A 53 19.00 -1.12 -17.30
CA PRO A 53 20.32 -0.51 -17.10
C PRO A 53 20.32 0.63 -16.08
N VAL A 54 19.18 1.28 -15.85
CA VAL A 54 19.07 2.48 -15.01
C VAL A 54 18.90 2.13 -13.54
N CYS A 55 18.24 1.01 -13.21
CA CYS A 55 18.02 0.65 -11.80
C CYS A 55 18.64 -0.70 -11.41
N GLY A 56 18.95 -1.58 -12.36
CA GLY A 56 19.44 -2.93 -12.11
C GLY A 56 20.86 -3.18 -12.58
N GLY A 57 21.51 -2.20 -13.22
CA GLY A 57 22.84 -2.35 -13.81
C GLY A 57 22.88 -3.36 -14.96
N GLY A 58 21.73 -3.67 -15.56
CA GLY A 58 21.64 -4.58 -16.70
C GLY A 58 21.95 -3.90 -18.04
N PHE A 59 21.65 -4.60 -19.14
CA PHE A 59 21.86 -4.10 -20.51
C PHE A 59 20.57 -4.10 -21.34
N ASN A 60 19.43 -4.45 -20.75
CA ASN A 60 18.15 -4.52 -21.43
C ASN A 60 17.47 -3.15 -21.38
N THR A 61 17.77 -2.29 -22.36
CA THR A 61 17.15 -0.97 -22.49
C THR A 61 15.63 -1.04 -22.69
N MET A 62 15.12 -2.12 -23.29
CA MET A 62 13.68 -2.34 -23.43
C MET A 62 13.02 -2.50 -22.05
N ALA A 63 13.68 -3.16 -21.09
CA ALA A 63 13.18 -3.27 -19.72
C ALA A 63 12.96 -1.89 -19.07
N HIS A 64 13.82 -0.90 -19.36
CA HIS A 64 13.64 0.46 -18.86
C HIS A 64 12.45 1.19 -19.50
N MET A 65 12.16 0.92 -20.76
CA MET A 65 11.16 1.66 -21.54
C MET A 65 9.74 1.07 -21.42
N MET A 66 9.59 -0.16 -20.90
CA MET A 66 8.32 -0.90 -20.92
C MET A 66 7.43 -0.76 -19.68
N TYR A 67 7.83 -0.03 -18.64
CA TYR A 67 7.02 0.09 -17.40
C TYR A 67 5.56 0.51 -17.64
N ALA A 68 5.32 1.33 -18.67
CA ALA A 68 3.99 1.79 -19.02
C ALA A 68 3.08 0.69 -19.59
N THR A 69 3.65 -0.38 -20.16
CA THR A 69 2.94 -1.41 -20.94
C THR A 69 3.08 -2.83 -20.39
N ASP A 70 4.02 -3.07 -19.48
CA ASP A 70 4.30 -4.40 -18.90
C ASP A 70 3.40 -4.75 -17.70
N GLY A 71 2.47 -3.86 -17.34
CA GLY A 71 1.57 -4.02 -16.20
C GLY A 71 2.10 -3.42 -14.88
N SER A 72 3.35 -2.95 -14.83
CA SER A 72 3.94 -2.33 -13.64
C SER A 72 3.15 -1.12 -13.17
N VAL A 73 2.64 -0.29 -14.09
CA VAL A 73 1.77 0.85 -13.74
C VAL A 73 0.47 0.40 -13.08
N ALA A 74 -0.15 -0.68 -13.54
CA ALA A 74 -1.38 -1.19 -12.93
C ALA A 74 -1.11 -1.74 -11.52
N THR A 75 -0.05 -2.53 -11.35
CA THR A 75 0.38 -3.00 -10.03
C THR A 75 0.76 -1.85 -9.10
N ALA A 76 1.43 -0.81 -9.62
CA ALA A 76 1.78 0.37 -8.86
C ALA A 76 0.55 1.12 -8.36
N ALA A 77 -0.44 1.32 -9.23
CA ALA A 77 -1.71 1.97 -8.88
C ALA A 77 -2.45 1.19 -7.78
N GLN A 78 -2.50 -0.14 -7.88
CA GLN A 78 -3.11 -1.00 -6.86
C GLN A 78 -2.42 -0.85 -5.50
N LYS A 79 -1.08 -0.91 -5.47
CA LYS A 79 -0.30 -0.75 -4.23
C LYS A 79 -0.46 0.65 -3.63
N ALA A 80 -0.41 1.69 -4.47
CA ALA A 80 -0.61 3.07 -4.02
C ALA A 80 -2.03 3.30 -3.46
N ALA A 81 -3.05 2.74 -4.12
CA ALA A 81 -4.44 2.81 -3.64
C ALA A 81 -4.60 2.13 -2.27
N ALA A 82 -3.97 0.97 -2.06
CA ALA A 82 -3.99 0.27 -0.78
C ALA A 82 -3.37 1.13 0.34
N LEU A 83 -2.25 1.82 0.08
CA LEU A 83 -1.64 2.73 1.05
C LEU A 83 -2.54 3.95 1.36
N VAL A 84 -3.22 4.50 0.35
CA VAL A 84 -4.18 5.59 0.55
C VAL A 84 -5.37 5.13 1.39
N GLN A 85 -5.90 3.93 1.14
CA GLN A 85 -7.02 3.35 1.89
C GLN A 85 -6.62 2.96 3.32
N GLY A 86 -5.42 2.41 3.52
CA GLY A 86 -4.87 2.15 4.85
C GLY A 86 -4.72 3.43 5.67
N ASN A 87 -4.21 4.50 5.05
CA ASN A 87 -4.17 5.82 5.68
C ASN A 87 -5.56 6.42 5.90
N ALA A 88 -6.53 6.13 5.03
CA ALA A 88 -7.91 6.55 5.21
C ALA A 88 -8.60 5.80 6.37
N GLY A 89 -8.26 4.53 6.62
CA GLY A 89 -8.70 3.79 7.81
C GLY A 89 -8.14 4.38 9.11
N VAL A 90 -6.88 4.84 9.09
CA VAL A 90 -6.29 5.59 10.21
C VAL A 90 -6.90 6.98 10.35
N ARG A 91 -7.24 7.65 9.24
CA ARG A 91 -7.92 8.97 9.24
C ARG A 91 -9.42 8.89 9.59
N GLY A 92 -10.04 7.74 9.34
CA GLY A 92 -11.45 7.45 9.64
C GLY A 92 -11.72 7.26 11.13
N ASN A 93 -10.67 7.13 11.96
CA ASN A 93 -10.81 7.11 13.41
C ASN A 93 -10.74 8.52 14.05
N ALA A 94 -10.84 9.60 13.26
CA ALA A 94 -11.02 10.97 13.76
C ALA A 94 -12.47 11.28 14.17
N GLY A 95 -13.18 10.30 14.75
CA GLY A 95 -14.58 10.40 15.15
C GLY A 95 -14.96 9.69 16.45
N ALA A 96 -14.02 9.13 17.22
CA ALA A 96 -14.29 8.55 18.54
C ALA A 96 -13.53 9.31 19.63
N GLN A 97 -13.94 10.56 19.88
CA GLN A 97 -13.64 11.22 21.15
C GLN A 97 -14.67 10.76 22.18
N GLY A 98 -14.24 9.96 23.16
CA GLY A 98 -15.05 9.72 24.36
C GLY A 98 -14.68 8.47 25.15
N GLY A 99 -13.74 8.60 26.11
CA GLY A 99 -13.80 7.89 27.38
C GLY A 99 -12.73 6.83 27.67
N GLY A 100 -11.71 7.22 28.46
CA GLY A 100 -10.99 6.31 29.37
C GLY A 100 -9.59 5.88 28.93
N SER A 101 -8.57 6.23 29.73
CA SER A 101 -7.20 5.74 29.61
C SER A 101 -7.14 4.22 29.81
N PRO A 102 -6.51 3.42 28.91
CA PRO A 102 -6.19 2.04 29.22
C PRO A 102 -5.03 1.97 30.24
N PRO A 103 -5.09 1.09 31.25
CA PRO A 103 -4.04 0.95 32.26
C PRO A 103 -2.72 0.44 31.66
N SER A 104 -1.63 0.93 32.24
CA SER A 104 -0.25 0.58 31.93
C SER A 104 0.08 -0.88 32.23
N ASN A 105 0.89 -1.49 31.35
CA ASN A 105 1.66 -2.72 31.48
C ASN A 105 1.04 -4.02 30.89
N ALA A 106 1.21 -4.21 29.58
CA ALA A 106 1.28 -5.53 28.95
C ALA A 106 2.30 -5.45 27.80
N GLY A 107 3.34 -6.29 27.86
CA GLY A 107 4.52 -6.22 26.99
C GLY A 107 4.22 -6.38 25.51
N LEU A 108 5.12 -5.84 24.67
CA LEU A 108 5.18 -6.10 23.24
C LEU A 108 5.52 -7.58 23.02
N GLN A 109 4.50 -8.44 22.93
CA GLN A 109 4.65 -9.84 22.54
C GLN A 109 4.37 -9.95 21.03
N GLY A 110 5.34 -10.53 20.30
CA GLY A 110 5.55 -10.42 18.86
C GLY A 110 4.37 -10.78 17.95
N SER A 111 4.44 -10.27 16.72
CA SER A 111 3.48 -10.52 15.64
C SER A 111 3.19 -12.02 15.47
N PRO A 112 1.93 -12.48 15.65
CA PRO A 112 1.55 -13.85 15.31
C PRO A 112 1.61 -14.06 13.79
N GLY A 113 2.07 -15.24 13.37
CA GLY A 113 2.22 -15.62 11.97
C GLY A 113 0.92 -15.52 11.17
N VAL A 114 1.06 -15.21 9.88
CA VAL A 114 -0.04 -15.25 8.90
C VAL A 114 -0.49 -16.70 8.70
N GLN A 115 -1.46 -17.14 9.50
CA GLN A 115 -2.20 -18.38 9.24
C GLN A 115 -3.48 -18.06 8.44
N GLY A 116 -3.74 -18.91 7.46
CA GLY A 116 -4.66 -18.74 6.33
C GLY A 116 -6.05 -18.20 6.67
N GLY A 117 -6.61 -17.49 5.69
CA GLY A 117 -7.77 -16.62 5.86
C GLY A 117 -9.10 -17.33 6.06
N GLU A 118 -9.98 -16.62 6.76
CA GLU A 118 -11.43 -16.72 6.73
C GLU A 118 -12.02 -15.38 7.22
N GLY A 119 -12.87 -14.77 6.39
CA GLY A 119 -13.94 -13.82 6.72
C GLY A 119 -13.67 -12.54 7.54
N PHE A 120 -13.90 -11.38 6.94
CA PHE A 120 -14.17 -10.16 7.71
C PHE A 120 -15.54 -10.30 8.42
N GLN A 121 -15.57 -10.50 9.74
CA GLN A 121 -16.80 -10.34 10.52
C GLN A 121 -17.16 -8.85 10.58
N GLY A 122 -18.28 -8.48 9.94
CA GLY A 122 -18.80 -7.12 9.95
C GLY A 122 -19.25 -6.67 11.35
N ASN A 123 -18.98 -5.41 11.70
CA ASN A 123 -19.39 -4.78 12.95
C ASN A 123 -20.93 -4.79 13.10
N ALA A 124 -21.42 -5.00 14.34
CA ALA A 124 -22.84 -4.99 14.66
C ALA A 124 -23.52 -3.68 14.20
N GLY A 125 -24.71 -3.81 13.62
CA GLY A 125 -25.43 -2.73 12.95
C GLY A 125 -25.90 -1.60 13.86
N PHE A 126 -25.96 -0.39 13.28
CA PHE A 126 -26.63 0.78 13.85
C PHE A 126 -28.14 0.51 14.04
N PRO A 127 -28.77 0.94 15.15
CA PRO A 127 -30.21 0.76 15.32
C PRO A 127 -31.00 1.75 14.43
N GLY A 128 -31.77 1.19 13.49
CA GLY A 128 -33.04 1.76 13.02
C GLY A 128 -33.03 2.60 11.73
N ASN A 129 -33.21 1.97 10.57
CA ASN A 129 -34.34 2.23 9.65
C ASN A 129 -34.42 1.10 8.61
N SER A 130 -35.53 0.40 8.58
CA SER A 130 -35.79 -0.83 7.83
C SER A 130 -35.80 -0.58 6.33
N ARG A 131 -34.85 -1.14 5.53
CA ARG A 131 -35.11 -1.55 4.13
C ARG A 131 -34.06 -2.31 3.30
N PHE A 132 -33.15 -3.13 3.86
CA PHE A 132 -32.47 -4.15 3.04
C PHE A 132 -32.51 -5.54 3.69
N SER A 133 -33.24 -6.42 3.02
CA SER A 133 -33.48 -7.82 3.35
C SER A 133 -32.40 -8.70 2.71
N GLY A 134 -31.77 -9.57 3.51
CA GLY A 134 -31.31 -10.91 3.14
C GLY A 134 -30.19 -11.07 2.09
N ASN A 135 -28.98 -11.39 2.57
CA ASN A 135 -28.02 -12.19 1.81
C ASN A 135 -28.57 -13.63 1.69
N SER A 136 -29.04 -14.02 0.50
CA SER A 136 -29.28 -15.43 0.16
C SER A 136 -28.18 -15.88 -0.81
N GLY A 137 -27.56 -17.01 -0.47
CA GLY A 137 -26.25 -17.43 -0.95
C GLY A 137 -26.12 -17.69 -2.45
N PHE A 138 -24.86 -17.84 -2.87
CA PHE A 138 -24.50 -18.33 -4.20
C PHE A 138 -24.55 -19.87 -4.22
N PRO A 139 -25.51 -20.51 -4.92
CA PRO A 139 -25.35 -21.90 -5.34
C PRO A 139 -24.44 -21.96 -6.57
N GLY A 140 -23.43 -22.83 -6.51
CA GLY A 140 -22.47 -23.04 -7.59
C GLY A 140 -23.13 -23.56 -8.88
N PHE A 141 -22.58 -23.15 -10.01
CA PHE A 141 -22.93 -23.67 -11.33
C PHE A 141 -21.83 -24.61 -11.84
N GLY A 142 -22.02 -25.91 -11.61
CA GLY A 142 -21.52 -26.95 -12.50
C GLY A 142 -22.55 -27.21 -13.59
N PHE A 143 -22.10 -27.51 -14.81
CA PHE A 143 -22.96 -27.99 -15.88
C PHE A 143 -22.58 -29.44 -16.24
N PRO A 144 -23.57 -30.31 -16.54
CA PRO A 144 -23.38 -31.76 -16.64
C PRO A 144 -22.96 -32.24 -18.05
N ARG A 145 -22.22 -33.36 -18.02
CA ARG A 145 -21.88 -34.33 -19.07
C ARG A 145 -21.14 -33.84 -20.32
#